data_AF-A0A662PN67-F1
#
_entry.id   AF-A0A662PN67-F1
#
_cell.length_a   1.000
_cell.length_b   1.000
_cell.length_c   1.000
_cell.angle_alpha   90.00
_cell.angle_beta   90.00
_cell.angle_gamma   90.00
#
_symmetry.space_group_name_H-M   'P 1'
#
loop_
_entity.id
_entity.type
_entity.pdbx_description
1 polymer ?
#
loop_
_entity_poly.entity_id
_entity_poly.type
_entity_poly.pdbx_seq_one_letter_code
_entity_poly.pdbx_strand_id
1 'polypeptide(L)'
;GIIQGKAYRTIRYRMLLGSDVKIFADVNVKHGYTLYKVPLTQVSKDTYYRGRADALILTGPETGAEANIDDLRAVRNALPDAPIFIGSGVNPDNVEALLRYADGAIVGTYFKRNGVVSNPVDPMRVRKLMEIVRKIR
;
A
#
# COMPACT_ATOMS: atom_id res chain seq x y z
N GLY A 1 -21.69 6.44 1.21
CA GLY A 1 -22.43 5.53 0.29
C GLY A 1 -21.67 4.23 0.12
N ILE A 2 -22.21 3.25 -0.59
CA ILE A 2 -21.52 1.97 -0.86
C ILE A 2 -20.49 2.16 -1.98
N ILE A 3 -19.25 1.72 -1.75
CA ILE A 3 -18.16 1.74 -2.74
C ILE A 3 -17.87 0.29 -3.16
N GLN A 4 -17.73 0.06 -4.47
CA GLN A 4 -17.42 -1.25 -5.04
C GLN A 4 -16.19 -1.17 -5.95
N GLY A 5 -15.29 -2.15 -5.81
CA GLY A 5 -14.15 -2.30 -6.71
C GLY A 5 -14.59 -2.61 -8.14
N LYS A 6 -13.85 -2.10 -9.13
CA LYS A 6 -14.16 -2.25 -10.56
C LYS A 6 -13.17 -3.14 -11.33
N ALA A 7 -12.50 -4.08 -10.63
CA ALA A 7 -11.40 -4.89 -11.16
C ALA A 7 -11.69 -5.50 -12.55
N TYR A 8 -12.87 -6.13 -12.72
CA TYR A 8 -13.27 -6.71 -14.01
C TYR A 8 -13.22 -5.69 -15.16
N ARG A 9 -13.82 -4.50 -14.97
CA ARG A 9 -13.84 -3.44 -15.99
C ARG A 9 -12.45 -2.86 -16.21
N THR A 10 -11.69 -2.61 -15.14
CA THR A 10 -10.34 -2.05 -15.23
C THR A 10 -9.39 -2.96 -16.00
N ILE A 11 -9.39 -4.26 -15.69
CA ILE A 11 -8.50 -5.24 -16.35
C ILE A 11 -8.87 -5.43 -17.81
N ARG A 12 -10.17 -5.55 -18.13
CA ARG A 12 -10.64 -5.65 -19.53
C ARG A 12 -10.32 -4.40 -20.33
N TYR A 13 -10.41 -3.22 -19.71
CA TYR A 13 -10.06 -1.97 -20.36
C TYR A 13 -8.56 -1.88 -20.65
N ARG A 14 -7.69 -2.24 -19.69
CA ARG A 14 -6.24 -2.36 -19.93
C ARG A 14 -5.93 -3.29 -21.11
N MET A 15 -6.57 -4.45 -21.17
CA MET A 15 -6.40 -5.40 -22.27
C MET A 15 -6.87 -4.83 -23.62
N LEU A 16 -8.02 -4.13 -23.64
CA LEU A 16 -8.54 -3.49 -24.85
C LEU A 16 -7.58 -2.44 -25.41
N LEU A 17 -6.92 -1.69 -24.52
CA LEU A 17 -5.91 -0.70 -24.88
C LEU A 17 -4.57 -1.32 -25.28
N GLY A 18 -4.37 -2.64 -25.13
CA GLY A 18 -3.07 -3.28 -25.32
C GLY A 18 -1.99 -2.74 -24.37
N SER A 19 -2.38 -2.18 -23.23
CA SER A 19 -1.46 -1.51 -22.30
C SER A 19 -0.87 -2.49 -21.28
N ASP A 20 0.40 -2.29 -20.94
CA ASP A 20 1.14 -2.99 -19.91
C ASP A 20 1.17 -2.25 -18.56
N VAL A 21 0.39 -1.17 -18.43
CA VAL A 21 0.34 -0.36 -17.20
C VAL A 21 0.02 -1.23 -15.99
N LYS A 22 0.83 -1.08 -14.94
CA LYS A 22 0.68 -1.82 -13.69
C LYS A 22 -0.45 -1.24 -12.86
N ILE A 23 -1.26 -2.13 -12.27
CA ILE A 23 -2.38 -1.78 -11.41
C ILE A 23 -2.01 -2.16 -9.99
N PHE A 24 -1.71 -1.16 -9.18
CA PHE A 24 -1.47 -1.33 -7.76
C PHE A 24 -2.80 -1.06 -7.05
N ALA A 25 -3.25 -2.01 -6.22
CA ALA A 25 -4.58 -1.95 -5.63
C ALA A 25 -4.50 -1.94 -4.10
N ASP A 26 -5.18 -0.97 -3.47
CA ASP A 26 -5.40 -0.96 -2.03
C ASP A 26 -6.22 -2.19 -1.60
N VAL A 27 -5.71 -2.90 -0.59
CA VAL A 27 -6.47 -3.88 0.16
C VAL A 27 -7.18 -3.14 1.27
N ASN A 28 -8.52 -3.16 1.28
CA ASN A 28 -9.35 -2.36 2.18
C ASN A 28 -9.00 -0.86 2.11
N VAL A 29 -9.55 -0.18 1.11
CA VAL A 29 -9.34 1.26 0.87
C VAL A 29 -9.41 2.07 2.17
N LYS A 30 -8.41 2.93 2.40
CA LYS A 30 -8.42 3.89 3.52
C LYS A 30 -9.75 4.68 3.57
N HIS A 31 -10.26 4.96 4.77
CA HIS A 31 -11.58 5.58 4.99
C HIS A 31 -12.81 4.73 4.59
N GLY A 32 -12.62 3.46 4.23
CA GLY A 32 -13.70 2.50 3.96
C GLY A 32 -13.70 1.36 4.98
N TYR A 33 -14.88 0.78 5.20
CA TYR A 33 -15.04 -0.46 5.98
C TYR A 33 -15.79 -1.49 5.14
N THR A 34 -15.46 -2.76 5.33
CA THR A 34 -16.16 -3.86 4.67
C THR A 34 -17.56 -4.01 5.26
N LEU A 35 -18.55 -4.31 4.42
CA LEU A 35 -19.94 -4.51 4.88
C LEU A 35 -20.10 -5.70 5.83
N TYR A 36 -19.17 -6.66 5.76
CA TYR A 36 -19.08 -7.81 6.65
C TYR A 36 -17.61 -8.09 6.98
N LYS A 37 -17.36 -8.81 8.07
CA LYS A 37 -15.98 -9.16 8.47
C LYS A 37 -15.43 -10.22 7.51
N VAL A 38 -14.44 -9.83 6.72
CA VAL A 38 -13.63 -10.74 5.89
C VAL A 38 -12.20 -10.68 6.41
N PRO A 39 -11.53 -11.82 6.65
CA PRO A 39 -10.12 -11.83 7.02
C PRO A 39 -9.28 -11.06 6.00
N LEU A 40 -8.37 -10.20 6.47
CA LEU A 40 -7.51 -9.39 5.60
C LEU A 40 -6.74 -10.24 4.59
N THR A 41 -6.28 -11.42 4.99
CA THR A 41 -5.58 -12.38 4.12
C THR A 41 -6.46 -12.87 2.98
N GLN A 42 -7.76 -13.09 3.22
CA GLN A 42 -8.72 -13.46 2.18
C GLN A 42 -8.97 -12.30 1.22
N VAL A 43 -9.21 -11.09 1.75
CA VAL A 43 -9.37 -9.90 0.90
C VAL A 43 -8.13 -9.68 0.02
N SER A 44 -6.93 -9.82 0.60
CA SER A 44 -5.67 -9.68 -0.14
C SER A 44 -5.53 -10.70 -1.26
N LYS A 45 -5.86 -11.97 -1.01
CA LYS A 45 -5.88 -13.04 -2.04
C LYS A 45 -6.86 -12.71 -3.15
N ASP A 46 -8.06 -12.23 -2.81
CA ASP A 46 -9.06 -11.85 -3.80
C ASP A 46 -8.61 -10.63 -4.61
N THR A 47 -8.01 -9.61 -3.99
CA THR A 47 -7.44 -8.45 -4.70
C THR A 47 -6.34 -8.87 -5.68
N TYR A 48 -5.44 -9.76 -5.26
CA TYR A 48 -4.32 -10.20 -6.08
C TYR A 48 -4.76 -11.17 -7.20
N TYR A 49 -5.33 -12.32 -6.83
CA TYR A 49 -5.63 -13.38 -7.80
C TYR A 49 -6.87 -13.12 -8.63
N ARG A 50 -7.97 -12.69 -8.00
CA ARG A 50 -9.25 -12.46 -8.70
C ARG A 50 -9.31 -11.05 -9.28
N GLY A 51 -8.81 -10.07 -8.55
CA GLY A 51 -8.72 -8.67 -8.96
C GLY A 51 -7.63 -8.43 -9.99
N ARG A 52 -6.65 -9.35 -10.11
CA ARG A 52 -5.52 -9.29 -11.05
C ARG A 52 -4.67 -8.03 -10.86
N ALA A 53 -4.55 -7.58 -9.61
CA ALA A 53 -3.65 -6.50 -9.24
C ALA A 53 -2.20 -6.95 -9.48
N ASP A 54 -1.37 -6.05 -10.02
CA ASP A 54 0.07 -6.29 -10.19
C ASP A 54 0.82 -6.13 -8.87
N ALA A 55 0.27 -5.35 -7.93
CA ALA A 55 0.78 -5.21 -6.58
C ALA A 55 -0.35 -4.88 -5.60
N LEU A 56 -0.16 -5.25 -4.34
CA LEU A 56 -1.04 -4.90 -3.24
C LEU A 56 -0.50 -3.67 -2.50
N ILE A 57 -1.39 -2.76 -2.14
CA ILE A 57 -1.10 -1.66 -1.23
C ILE A 57 -1.79 -1.94 0.10
N LEU A 58 -1.03 -2.04 1.18
CA LEU A 58 -1.56 -2.10 2.55
C LEU A 58 -1.42 -0.74 3.20
N THR A 59 -2.53 -0.20 3.68
CA THR A 59 -2.60 1.12 4.32
C THR A 59 -3.11 0.97 5.74
N GLY A 60 -2.62 1.83 6.63
CA GLY A 60 -3.25 2.11 7.91
C GLY A 60 -4.63 2.76 7.73
N PRO A 61 -5.41 2.88 8.82
CA PRO A 61 -6.83 3.23 8.76
C PRO A 61 -7.09 4.64 8.20
N GLU A 62 -6.14 5.55 8.37
CA GLU A 62 -6.25 6.95 7.98
C GLU A 62 -4.92 7.52 7.45
N THR A 63 -4.98 8.72 6.87
CA THR A 63 -3.81 9.37 6.26
C THR A 63 -2.75 9.69 7.32
N GLY A 64 -1.55 9.14 7.14
CA GLY A 64 -0.44 9.32 8.08
C GLY A 64 -0.44 8.32 9.24
N ALA A 65 -1.51 7.55 9.43
CA ALA A 65 -1.53 6.45 10.40
C ALA A 65 -0.68 5.27 9.90
N GLU A 66 0.05 4.65 10.82
CA GLU A 66 0.93 3.52 10.54
C GLU A 66 0.14 2.28 10.11
N ALA A 67 0.70 1.55 9.15
CA ALA A 67 0.21 0.21 8.83
C ALA A 67 0.57 -0.74 9.97
N ASN A 68 -0.36 -1.63 10.35
CA ASN A 68 -0.10 -2.62 11.38
C ASN A 68 0.88 -3.69 10.83
N ILE A 69 2.00 -3.89 11.54
CA ILE A 69 3.02 -4.86 11.15
C ILE A 69 2.51 -6.31 11.19
N ASP A 70 1.57 -6.62 12.09
CA ASP A 70 0.98 -7.96 12.18
C ASP A 70 0.10 -8.26 10.97
N ASP A 71 -0.64 -7.28 10.49
CA ASP A 71 -1.42 -7.35 9.27
C ASP A 71 -0.50 -7.56 8.06
N LEU A 72 0.57 -6.77 7.97
CA LEU A 72 1.55 -6.89 6.89
C LEU A 72 2.22 -8.28 6.88
N ARG A 73 2.62 -8.79 8.06
CA ARG A 73 3.17 -10.14 8.21
C ARG A 73 2.16 -11.21 7.81
N ALA A 74 0.90 -11.08 8.23
CA ALA A 74 -0.16 -12.02 7.86
C ALA A 74 -0.39 -12.07 6.35
N VAL A 75 -0.42 -10.91 5.68
CA VAL A 75 -0.58 -10.84 4.22
C VAL A 75 0.65 -11.40 3.50
N ARG A 76 1.88 -11.06 3.92
CA ARG A 76 3.10 -11.64 3.36
C ARG A 76 3.12 -13.17 3.47
N ASN A 77 2.74 -13.72 4.62
CA ASN A 77 2.66 -15.18 4.80
C ASN A 77 1.59 -15.82 3.90
N ALA A 78 0.47 -15.13 3.66
CA ALA A 78 -0.61 -15.62 2.81
C ALA A 78 -0.31 -15.50 1.30
N LEU A 79 0.59 -14.59 0.93
CA LEU A 79 0.97 -14.24 -0.44
C LEU A 79 2.50 -14.02 -0.52
N PRO A 80 3.32 -15.08 -0.43
CA PRO A 80 4.76 -14.97 -0.30
C PRO A 80 5.40 -14.25 -1.50
N ASP A 81 4.88 -14.46 -2.70
CA ASP A 81 5.45 -13.95 -3.96
C ASP A 81 4.75 -12.69 -4.50
N ALA A 82 3.68 -12.22 -3.86
CA ALA A 82 2.97 -11.02 -4.33
C ALA A 82 3.80 -9.76 -4.04
N PRO A 83 3.87 -8.79 -4.97
CA PRO A 83 4.43 -7.48 -4.67
C PRO A 83 3.54 -6.73 -3.66
N ILE A 84 4.10 -6.35 -2.51
CA ILE A 84 3.38 -5.66 -1.42
C ILE A 84 4.04 -4.32 -1.14
N PHE A 85 3.24 -3.26 -1.18
CA PHE A 85 3.64 -1.90 -0.89
C PHE A 85 2.87 -1.35 0.31
N ILE A 86 3.49 -0.44 1.04
CA ILE A 86 2.87 0.23 2.18
C ILE A 86 2.36 1.60 1.76
N GLY A 87 1.08 1.89 1.99
CA GLY A 87 0.38 3.07 1.49
C GLY A 87 0.19 4.21 2.49
N SER A 88 0.63 4.07 3.74
CA SER A 88 0.51 5.12 4.76
C SER A 88 1.49 4.97 5.92
N GLY A 89 1.72 6.07 6.62
CA GLY A 89 2.38 6.10 7.93
C GLY A 89 3.86 5.77 7.98
N VAL A 90 4.51 5.51 6.84
CA VAL A 90 5.95 5.24 6.79
C VAL A 90 6.74 6.48 7.20
N ASN A 91 7.67 6.26 8.14
CA ASN A 91 8.57 7.25 8.71
C ASN A 91 9.91 6.59 9.10
N PRO A 92 10.96 7.35 9.47
CA PRO A 92 12.26 6.81 9.83
C PRO A 92 12.25 5.79 10.97
N ASP A 93 11.29 5.89 11.88
CA ASP A 93 11.25 5.08 13.09
C ASP A 93 10.65 3.69 12.81
N ASN A 94 9.83 3.55 11.76
CA ASN A 94 9.14 2.30 11.42
C ASN A 94 9.55 1.66 10.08
N VAL A 95 10.22 2.39 9.18
CA VAL A 95 10.46 1.95 7.80
C VAL A 95 11.25 0.64 7.71
N GLU A 96 12.20 0.42 8.62
CA GLU A 96 12.97 -0.81 8.64
C GLU A 96 12.09 -2.02 8.97
N ALA A 97 11.33 -1.95 10.06
CA ALA A 97 10.47 -3.04 10.50
C ALA A 97 9.41 -3.38 9.46
N LEU A 98 8.85 -2.35 8.83
CA LEU A 98 7.86 -2.43 7.79
C LEU A 98 8.41 -3.09 6.50
N LEU A 99 9.58 -2.65 6.01
CA LEU A 99 10.18 -3.19 4.79
C LEU A 99 10.72 -4.62 4.94
N ARG A 100 10.73 -5.22 6.13
CA ARG A 100 10.99 -6.67 6.30
C ARG A 100 9.90 -7.54 5.67
N TYR A 101 8.68 -7.01 5.55
CA TYR A 101 7.53 -7.77 5.06
C TYR A 101 6.90 -7.16 3.78
N ALA A 102 7.36 -5.97 3.36
CA ALA A 102 6.93 -5.27 2.16
C ALA A 102 8.10 -5.05 1.18
N ASP A 103 7.79 -4.97 -0.11
CA ASP A 103 8.74 -4.72 -1.20
C ASP A 103 9.00 -3.22 -1.42
N GLY A 104 8.12 -2.36 -0.91
CA GLY A 104 8.28 -0.92 -1.00
C GLY A 104 7.26 -0.13 -0.19
N ALA A 105 7.32 1.19 -0.30
CA ALA A 105 6.41 2.11 0.37
C ALA A 105 6.10 3.34 -0.49
N ILE A 106 4.87 3.83 -0.37
CA ILE A 106 4.38 5.07 -0.97
C ILE A 106 4.31 6.11 0.14
N VAL A 107 5.27 7.04 0.15
CA VAL A 107 5.44 8.00 1.25
C VAL A 107 4.99 9.39 0.82
N GLY A 108 3.90 9.86 1.42
CA GLY A 108 3.33 11.18 1.18
C GLY A 108 3.54 12.14 2.35
N THR A 109 2.68 12.04 3.37
CA THR A 109 2.61 12.95 4.52
C THR A 109 3.96 13.18 5.20
N TYR A 110 4.75 12.13 5.43
CA TYR A 110 6.06 12.28 6.07
C TYR A 110 7.03 13.15 5.24
N PHE A 111 6.97 13.13 3.91
CA PHE A 111 7.84 13.95 3.08
C PHE A 111 7.42 15.41 3.02
N LYS A 112 6.25 15.77 3.53
CA LYS A 112 5.73 17.13 3.50
C LYS A 112 6.24 17.96 4.69
N ARG A 113 6.51 19.24 4.49
CA ARG A 113 6.87 20.14 5.59
C ARG A 113 5.78 20.10 6.68
N ASN A 114 6.20 19.92 7.92
CA ASN A 114 5.33 19.77 9.09
C ASN A 114 4.29 18.64 8.99
N GLY A 115 4.45 17.68 8.08
CA GLY A 115 3.47 16.60 7.89
C GLY A 115 2.14 17.04 7.27
N VAL A 116 2.07 18.22 6.64
CA VAL A 116 0.81 18.75 6.07
C VAL A 116 0.77 18.50 4.57
N VAL A 117 -0.25 17.79 4.07
CA VAL A 117 -0.32 17.31 2.66
C VAL A 117 -0.27 18.45 1.63
N SER A 118 -0.83 19.62 1.95
CA SER A 118 -0.82 20.81 1.09
C SER A 118 0.54 21.51 1.01
N ASN A 119 1.47 21.22 1.93
CA ASN A 119 2.79 21.85 1.93
C ASN A 119 3.71 21.27 0.83
N PRO A 120 4.82 21.97 0.50
CA PRO A 120 5.85 21.39 -0.36
C PRO A 120 6.53 20.20 0.32
N VAL A 121 7.18 19.37 -0.51
CA VAL A 121 8.09 18.33 -0.04
C VAL A 121 9.31 18.97 0.63
N ASP A 122 9.76 18.36 1.72
CA ASP A 122 10.98 18.70 2.44
C ASP A 122 12.12 17.76 2.05
N PRO A 123 13.13 18.23 1.29
CA PRO A 123 14.25 17.41 0.85
C PRO A 123 15.04 16.77 2.00
N MET A 124 15.09 17.40 3.18
CA MET A 124 15.81 16.87 4.33
C MET A 124 15.10 15.65 4.92
N ARG A 125 13.75 15.67 4.96
CA ARG A 125 12.95 14.53 5.39
C ARG A 125 13.08 13.36 4.41
N VAL A 126 13.08 13.65 3.11
CA VAL A 126 13.35 12.62 2.08
C VAL A 126 14.72 11.99 2.29
N ARG A 127 15.78 12.80 2.44
CA ARG A 127 17.15 12.31 2.69
C ARG A 127 17.20 11.41 3.92
N LYS A 128 16.63 11.86 5.05
CA LYS A 128 16.63 11.12 6.32
C LYS A 128 16.02 9.72 6.17
N LEU A 129 14.87 9.61 5.49
CA LEU A 129 14.25 8.30 5.27
C LEU A 129 15.11 7.43 4.34
N MET A 130 15.59 8.00 3.24
CA MET A 130 16.34 7.24 2.23
C MET A 130 17.71 6.76 2.72
N GLU A 131 18.34 7.46 3.67
CA GLU A 131 19.55 6.99 4.35
C GLU A 131 19.35 5.68 5.11
N ILE A 132 18.14 5.46 5.65
CA ILE A 132 17.78 4.21 6.31
C ILE A 132 17.46 3.15 5.25
N VAL A 133 16.62 3.48 4.27
CA VAL A 133 16.19 2.55 3.22
C VAL A 133 17.39 1.98 2.44
N ARG A 134 18.37 2.81 2.09
CA ARG A 134 19.59 2.37 1.36
C ARG A 134 20.48 1.42 2.16
N LYS A 135 20.31 1.30 3.47
CA LYS A 135 21.07 0.34 4.29
C LYS A 135 20.44 -1.05 4.30
N ILE A 136 19.17 -1.15 3.93
CA ILE A 136 18.36 -2.38 4.04
C ILE A 136 17.85 -2.90 2.69
N ARG A 137 18.06 -2.15 1.60
CA ARG A 137 17.65 -2.46 0.23
C ARG A 137 18.72 -2.03 -0.77
#